data_AF-A0A8B8D3T5-F1
#
_entry.id   AF-A0A8B8D3T5-F1
#
_cell.length_a   1.000
_cell.length_b   1.000
_cell.length_c   1.000
_cell.angle_alpha   90.00
_cell.angle_beta   90.00
_cell.angle_gamma   90.00
#
_symmetry.space_group_name_H-M   'P 1'
#
loop_
_entity.id
_entity.type
_entity.pdbx_description
1 polymer ?
#
loop_
_entity_poly.entity_id
_entity_poly.type
_entity_poly.pdbx_seq_one_letter_code
_entity_poly.pdbx_strand_id
1 'polypeptide(L)'
;MGLLTSLVLLSFVCAGYACKSSLYGKWTDAKTNKVVTFDSTGVTGWDVSLFSYQVTSWKCHDESTDQILLSSSPVSIYNMNFVVYRCLQLKKETDCKYTIIFQNAEEGNAGNARVSVLLEDDVANLSMCSAGEGESRTITKNDCN
;
A
#
# COMPACT_ATOMS: atom_id res chain seq x y z
N MET A 1 3.14 39.54 -38.91
CA MET A 1 2.38 38.31 -38.63
C MET A 1 3.29 37.37 -37.84
N GLY A 2 3.30 37.49 -36.51
CA GLY A 2 4.05 36.58 -35.64
C GLY A 2 3.09 35.54 -35.09
N LEU A 3 3.28 34.27 -35.45
CA LEU A 3 2.45 33.16 -34.96
C LEU A 3 2.73 32.91 -33.47
N LEU A 4 1.64 32.88 -32.71
CA LEU A 4 1.56 32.47 -31.33
C LEU A 4 2.17 31.08 -31.10
N THR A 5 3.04 30.96 -30.12
CA THR A 5 3.34 29.67 -29.48
C THR A 5 2.70 29.71 -28.09
N SER A 6 1.43 29.27 -28.02
CA SER A 6 0.76 28.99 -26.75
C SER A 6 1.39 27.74 -26.13
N LEU A 7 2.10 27.95 -25.03
CA LEU A 7 2.60 26.90 -24.15
C LEU A 7 1.38 26.31 -23.41
N VAL A 8 0.91 25.13 -23.85
CA VAL A 8 -0.13 24.39 -23.15
C VAL A 8 0.51 23.78 -21.90
N LEU A 9 0.32 24.42 -20.74
CA LEU A 9 0.52 23.80 -19.44
C LEU A 9 -0.53 22.69 -19.29
N LEU A 10 -0.12 21.44 -19.54
CA LEU A 10 -0.88 20.29 -19.03
C LEU A 10 -0.79 20.33 -17.51
N SER A 11 -1.90 20.73 -16.88
CA SER A 11 -2.13 20.46 -15.46
C SER A 11 -2.11 18.95 -15.26
N PHE A 12 -1.08 18.47 -14.55
CA PHE A 12 -1.06 17.13 -13.98
C PHE A 12 -2.24 17.02 -13.01
N VAL A 13 -3.35 16.48 -13.50
CA VAL A 13 -4.43 15.99 -12.65
C VAL A 13 -3.81 14.91 -11.78
N CYS A 14 -3.91 15.07 -10.47
CA CYS A 14 -3.35 14.20 -9.44
C CYS A 14 -3.81 12.75 -9.70
N ALA A 15 -3.04 12.00 -10.48
CA ALA A 15 -3.24 10.59 -10.66
C ALA A 15 -2.84 9.96 -9.34
N GLY A 16 -3.82 9.72 -8.46
CA GLY A 16 -3.61 8.83 -7.34
C GLY A 16 -2.99 7.56 -7.91
N TYR A 17 -1.80 7.20 -7.43
CA TYR A 17 -1.02 6.10 -8.00
C TYR A 17 -1.88 4.83 -7.95
N ALA A 18 -2.34 4.38 -9.11
CA ALA A 18 -3.05 3.13 -9.21
C ALA A 18 -2.06 2.00 -8.87
N CYS A 19 -2.52 0.99 -8.14
CA CYS A 19 -1.66 -0.13 -7.81
C CYS A 19 -1.21 -0.88 -9.07
N LYS A 20 -0.04 -1.51 -9.01
CA LYS A 20 0.47 -2.40 -10.07
C LYS A 20 -0.60 -3.35 -10.60
N SER A 21 -0.99 -3.15 -11.86
CA SER A 21 -2.09 -3.87 -12.51
C SER A 21 -1.85 -5.38 -12.64
N SER A 22 -0.59 -5.84 -12.64
CA SER A 22 -0.28 -7.28 -12.64
C SER A 22 -0.80 -7.99 -11.38
N LEU A 23 -1.04 -7.26 -10.30
CA LEU A 23 -1.62 -7.80 -9.07
C LEU A 23 -3.15 -7.74 -9.05
N TYR A 24 -3.82 -7.10 -10.02
CA TYR A 24 -5.27 -6.96 -9.94
C TYR A 24 -5.99 -8.32 -9.87
N GLY A 25 -6.99 -8.36 -8.98
CA GLY A 25 -7.79 -9.54 -8.69
C GLY A 25 -7.81 -9.90 -7.21
N LYS A 26 -8.43 -11.05 -6.92
CA LYS A 26 -8.56 -11.62 -5.59
C LYS A 26 -7.48 -12.67 -5.36
N TRP A 27 -6.86 -12.59 -4.19
CA TRP A 27 -5.78 -13.47 -3.77
C TRP A 27 -6.07 -14.01 -2.38
N THR A 28 -5.62 -15.21 -2.09
CA THR A 28 -5.68 -15.79 -0.74
C THR A 28 -4.30 -15.67 -0.08
N ASP A 29 -4.23 -15.01 1.07
CA ASP A 29 -3.04 -14.96 1.92
C ASP A 29 -2.92 -16.26 2.71
N ALA A 30 -1.89 -17.05 2.42
CA ALA A 30 -1.70 -18.38 3.00
C ALA A 30 -1.53 -18.37 4.52
N LYS A 31 -1.07 -17.26 5.12
CA LYS A 31 -0.89 -17.20 6.57
C LYS A 31 -2.22 -16.97 7.30
N THR A 32 -3.06 -16.10 6.75
CA THR A 32 -4.30 -15.66 7.43
C THR A 32 -5.55 -16.33 6.87
N ASN A 33 -5.43 -17.00 5.73
CA ASN A 33 -6.53 -17.53 4.92
C ASN A 33 -7.58 -16.48 4.55
N LYS A 34 -7.21 -15.19 4.59
CA LYS A 34 -8.06 -14.07 4.18
C LYS A 34 -7.90 -13.79 2.68
N VAL A 35 -8.98 -13.29 2.08
CA VAL A 35 -8.95 -12.76 0.72
C VAL A 35 -8.41 -11.34 0.73
N VAL A 36 -7.39 -11.10 -0.07
CA VAL A 36 -6.79 -9.80 -0.36
C VAL A 36 -7.19 -9.43 -1.78
N THR A 37 -7.73 -8.23 -1.97
CA THR A 37 -8.13 -7.75 -3.31
C THR A 37 -7.27 -6.56 -3.69
N PHE A 38 -6.67 -6.62 -4.88
CA PHE A 38 -6.00 -5.50 -5.51
C PHE A 38 -6.84 -5.01 -6.69
N ASP A 39 -7.05 -3.71 -6.77
CA ASP A 39 -7.73 -3.06 -7.89
C ASP A 39 -7.13 -1.67 -8.18
N SER A 40 -7.74 -0.94 -9.11
CA SER A 40 -7.28 0.39 -9.50
C SER A 40 -7.43 1.46 -8.42
N THR A 41 -8.21 1.19 -7.37
CA THR A 41 -8.44 2.10 -6.26
C THR A 41 -7.56 1.80 -5.05
N GLY A 42 -7.05 0.57 -4.92
CA GLY A 42 -6.20 0.20 -3.81
C GLY A 42 -6.16 -1.30 -3.49
N VAL A 43 -5.97 -1.58 -2.20
CA VAL A 43 -5.86 -2.92 -1.62
C VAL A 43 -6.81 -3.04 -0.43
N THR A 44 -7.46 -4.19 -0.28
CA THR A 44 -8.32 -4.56 0.87
C THR A 44 -8.00 -5.96 1.37
N GLY A 45 -8.42 -6.30 2.61
CA GLY A 45 -8.27 -7.64 3.20
C GLY A 45 -7.07 -7.81 4.14
N TRP A 46 -6.21 -6.80 4.21
CA TRP A 46 -5.11 -6.71 5.17
C TRP A 46 -5.41 -5.71 6.27
N ASP A 47 -6.43 -6.02 7.06
CA ASP A 47 -6.91 -5.10 8.09
C ASP A 47 -5.87 -4.90 9.20
N VAL A 48 -5.80 -3.68 9.73
CA VAL A 48 -4.96 -3.31 10.88
C VAL A 48 -5.79 -2.54 11.88
N SER A 49 -5.70 -2.94 13.15
CA SER A 49 -6.33 -2.23 14.25
C SER A 49 -5.33 -1.24 14.85
N LEU A 50 -5.60 0.05 14.71
CA LEU A 50 -4.83 1.14 15.31
C LEU A 50 -5.66 1.73 16.46
N PHE A 51 -5.26 1.45 17.71
CA PHE A 51 -6.08 1.73 18.90
C PHE A 51 -7.51 1.17 18.76
N SER A 52 -8.53 2.03 18.68
CA SER A 52 -9.95 1.67 18.47
C SER A 52 -10.40 1.74 17.01
N TYR A 53 -9.54 2.15 16.08
CA TYR A 53 -9.85 2.30 14.66
C TYR A 53 -9.36 1.12 13.85
N GLN A 54 -10.10 0.77 12.80
CA GLN A 54 -9.72 -0.27 11.85
C GLN A 54 -9.37 0.36 10.50
N VAL A 55 -8.16 0.08 10.03
CA VAL A 55 -7.72 0.35 8.67
C VAL A 55 -8.04 -0.89 7.84
N THR A 56 -9.04 -0.83 6.97
CA THR A 56 -9.51 -1.96 6.15
C THR A 56 -9.24 -1.78 4.66
N SER A 57 -8.89 -0.56 4.26
CA SER A 57 -8.55 -0.21 2.88
C SER A 57 -7.26 0.59 2.82
N TRP A 58 -6.53 0.35 1.74
CA TRP A 58 -5.21 0.91 1.50
C TRP A 58 -5.17 1.48 0.09
N LYS A 59 -4.55 2.64 -0.09
CA LYS A 59 -4.22 3.19 -1.41
C LYS A 59 -2.76 2.88 -1.72
N CYS A 60 -2.44 2.73 -3.00
CA CYS A 60 -1.04 2.75 -3.42
C CYS A 60 -0.53 4.18 -3.37
N HIS A 61 0.46 4.41 -2.50
CA HIS A 61 1.09 5.70 -2.29
C HIS A 61 2.28 5.87 -3.24
N ASP A 62 3.09 4.82 -3.38
CA ASP A 62 4.26 4.77 -4.27
C ASP A 62 4.55 3.32 -4.70
N GLU A 63 5.23 3.12 -5.83
CA GLU A 63 5.60 1.80 -6.32
C GLU A 63 6.87 1.77 -7.16
N SER A 64 7.56 0.62 -7.13
CA SER A 64 8.70 0.30 -8.00
C SER A 64 8.53 -1.09 -8.64
N THR A 65 9.58 -1.60 -9.26
CA THR A 65 9.58 -2.94 -9.87
C THR A 65 9.22 -4.05 -8.89
N ASP A 66 9.73 -4.00 -7.65
CA ASP A 66 9.57 -5.05 -6.65
C ASP A 66 8.99 -4.54 -5.33
N GLN A 67 8.57 -3.27 -5.23
CA GLN A 67 8.03 -2.72 -3.99
C GLN A 67 6.75 -1.94 -4.21
N ILE A 68 5.86 -1.96 -3.21
CA ILE A 68 4.66 -1.13 -3.12
C ILE A 68 4.60 -0.53 -1.72
N LEU A 69 4.44 0.78 -1.65
CA LEU A 69 4.10 1.49 -0.43
C LEU A 69 2.60 1.78 -0.43
N LEU A 70 1.92 1.22 0.56
CA LEU A 70 0.50 1.42 0.80
C LEU A 70 0.28 2.49 1.88
N SER A 71 -0.79 3.28 1.76
CA SER A 71 -1.22 4.24 2.77
C SER A 71 -2.71 4.13 3.07
N SER A 72 -3.11 4.31 4.32
CA SER A 72 -4.51 4.50 4.68
C SER A 72 -5.00 5.90 4.28
N SER A 73 -6.32 6.13 4.37
CA SER A 73 -6.80 7.50 4.57
C SER A 73 -6.40 8.00 5.97
N PRO A 74 -6.31 9.32 6.20
CA PRO A 74 -6.09 9.86 7.54
C PRO A 74 -7.13 9.35 8.54
N VAL A 75 -6.68 8.97 9.73
CA VAL A 75 -7.50 8.50 10.85
C VAL A 75 -7.32 9.48 11.99
N SER A 76 -8.42 10.08 12.46
CA SER A 76 -8.38 11.04 13.57
C SER A 76 -8.48 10.31 14.91
N ILE A 77 -7.43 10.42 15.74
CA ILE A 77 -7.34 9.81 17.07
C ILE A 77 -6.86 10.89 18.04
N TYR A 78 -7.66 11.18 19.08
CA TYR A 78 -7.37 12.24 20.06
C TYR A 78 -7.04 13.61 19.42
N ASN A 79 -7.82 14.00 18.40
CA ASN A 79 -7.63 15.25 17.62
C ASN A 79 -6.31 15.35 16.84
N MET A 80 -5.60 14.23 16.66
CA MET A 80 -4.45 14.13 15.76
C MET A 80 -4.81 13.24 14.58
N ASN A 81 -4.41 13.63 13.38
CA ASN A 81 -4.61 12.80 12.19
C ASN A 81 -3.37 11.94 11.95
N PHE A 82 -3.58 10.64 11.87
CA PHE A 82 -2.54 9.67 11.56
C PHE A 82 -2.76 9.06 10.20
N VAL A 83 -1.68 8.79 9.48
CA VAL A 83 -1.69 7.96 8.29
C VAL A 83 -0.88 6.70 8.56
N VAL A 84 -1.46 5.55 8.20
CA VAL A 84 -0.83 4.25 8.38
C VAL A 84 -0.22 3.82 7.06
N TYR A 85 1.06 3.46 7.10
CA TYR A 85 1.82 3.03 5.93
C TYR A 85 2.23 1.57 6.04
N ARG A 86 2.22 0.89 4.90
CA ARG A 86 2.64 -0.51 4.78
C ARG A 86 3.49 -0.68 3.53
N CYS A 87 4.74 -1.06 3.72
CA CYS A 87 5.66 -1.42 2.67
C CYS A 87 5.56 -2.93 2.38
N LEU A 88 5.41 -3.24 1.10
CA LEU A 88 5.42 -4.59 0.55
C LEU A 88 6.62 -4.73 -0.38
N GLN A 89 7.46 -5.73 -0.18
CA GLN A 89 8.35 -6.22 -1.22
C GLN A 89 7.73 -7.45 -1.88
N LEU A 90 7.72 -7.47 -3.21
CA LEU A 90 7.08 -8.44 -4.06
C LEU A 90 8.13 -9.29 -4.75
N LYS A 91 8.03 -10.60 -4.58
CA LYS A 91 8.76 -11.59 -5.37
C LYS A 91 7.75 -12.44 -6.13
N LYS A 92 7.68 -12.22 -7.44
CA LYS A 92 6.84 -13.00 -8.34
C LYS A 92 7.40 -14.42 -8.43
N GLU A 93 6.60 -15.42 -8.10
CA GLU A 93 6.96 -16.83 -8.31
C GLU A 93 6.34 -17.32 -9.63
N THR A 94 5.06 -16.96 -9.87
CA THR A 94 4.32 -17.17 -11.13
C THR A 94 3.31 -16.03 -11.33
N ASP A 95 2.55 -16.03 -12.43
CA ASP A 95 1.40 -15.11 -12.59
C ASP A 95 0.29 -15.31 -11.55
N CYS A 96 0.27 -16.47 -10.90
CA CYS A 96 -0.74 -16.90 -9.95
C CYS A 96 -0.25 -16.90 -8.50
N LYS A 97 1.03 -16.58 -8.26
CA LYS A 97 1.65 -16.72 -6.95
C LYS A 97 2.74 -15.69 -6.73
N TYR A 98 2.61 -14.94 -5.64
CA TYR A 98 3.61 -14.00 -5.17
C TYR A 98 4.04 -14.34 -3.74
N THR A 99 5.31 -14.16 -3.46
CA THR A 99 5.82 -14.00 -2.11
C THR A 99 5.86 -12.51 -1.80
N ILE A 100 5.26 -12.11 -0.69
CA ILE A 100 5.18 -10.73 -0.19
C ILE A 100 5.95 -10.65 1.12
N ILE A 101 6.83 -9.67 1.25
CA ILE A 101 7.55 -9.38 2.49
C ILE A 101 7.03 -8.06 3.03
N PHE A 102 6.43 -8.08 4.22
CA PHE A 102 6.01 -6.87 4.94
C PHE A 102 7.22 -6.30 5.67
N GLN A 103 7.84 -5.25 5.13
CA GLN A 103 9.17 -4.80 5.61
C GLN A 103 9.13 -3.90 6.84
N ASN A 104 7.99 -3.27 7.16
CA ASN A 104 7.91 -2.43 8.35
C ASN A 104 8.21 -3.23 9.63
N ALA A 105 8.71 -2.52 10.64
CA ALA A 105 8.76 -3.01 12.00
C ALA A 105 7.34 -3.23 12.56
N GLU A 106 7.24 -4.03 13.61
CA GLU A 106 5.97 -4.21 14.32
C GLU A 106 5.65 -2.93 15.12
N GLU A 107 4.44 -2.42 14.93
CA GLU A 107 3.95 -1.24 15.65
C GLU A 107 3.04 -1.68 16.81
N GLY A 108 3.47 -1.37 18.04
CA GLY A 108 2.77 -1.76 19.26
C GLY A 108 1.34 -1.20 19.36
N ASN A 109 1.13 0.03 18.89
CA ASN A 109 -0.20 0.66 18.87
C ASN A 109 -1.11 0.08 17.77
N ALA A 110 -0.54 -0.71 16.86
CA ALA A 110 -1.24 -1.36 15.76
C ALA A 110 -1.43 -2.88 15.99
N GLY A 111 -1.41 -3.33 17.25
CA GLY A 111 -1.51 -4.75 17.59
C GLY A 111 -0.34 -5.58 17.08
N ASN A 112 0.87 -5.00 17.06
CA ASN A 112 2.09 -5.57 16.49
C ASN A 112 2.00 -5.86 14.98
N ALA A 113 1.08 -5.19 14.27
CA ALA A 113 1.09 -5.22 12.82
C ALA A 113 2.34 -4.55 12.26
N ARG A 114 2.85 -5.06 11.14
CA ARG A 114 3.99 -4.48 10.43
C ARG A 114 3.54 -3.29 9.59
N VAL A 115 3.51 -2.12 10.22
CA VAL A 115 3.12 -0.84 9.63
C VAL A 115 3.94 0.29 10.25
N SER A 116 3.98 1.44 9.59
CA SER A 116 4.45 2.69 10.19
C SER A 116 3.25 3.60 10.42
N VAL A 117 3.14 4.20 11.60
CA VAL A 117 2.07 5.15 11.94
C VAL A 117 2.71 6.52 12.11
N LEU A 118 2.35 7.45 11.25
CA LEU A 118 2.88 8.82 11.26
C LEU A 118 1.74 9.82 11.41
N LEU A 119 2.04 11.00 11.96
CA LEU A 119 1.14 12.13 11.84
C LEU A 119 1.02 12.54 10.37
N GLU A 120 -0.16 13.00 9.98
CA GLU A 120 -0.46 13.44 8.60
C GLU A 120 0.50 14.54 8.12
N ASP A 121 1.04 15.35 9.03
CA ASP A 121 1.96 16.44 8.69
C ASP A 121 3.44 15.98 8.62
N ASP A 122 3.77 14.77 9.10
CA ASP A 122 5.15 14.27 9.23
C ASP A 122 5.60 13.39 8.04
N VAL A 123 4.85 13.37 6.94
CA VAL A 123 5.09 12.46 5.79
C VAL A 123 6.36 12.78 5.00
N ALA A 124 7.01 13.93 5.24
CA ALA A 124 8.14 14.42 4.45
C ALA A 124 9.38 13.50 4.45
N ASN A 125 9.45 12.51 5.35
CA ASN A 125 10.57 11.56 5.47
C ASN A 125 10.21 10.13 5.07
N LEU A 126 9.06 9.92 4.44
CA LEU A 126 8.61 8.58 4.08
C LEU A 126 9.34 8.08 2.83
N SER A 127 10.37 7.25 3.02
CA SER A 127 10.98 6.48 1.94
C SER A 127 10.13 5.24 1.62
N MET A 128 10.04 4.84 0.34
CA MET A 128 9.27 3.67 -0.13
C MET A 128 9.28 2.47 0.84
N CYS A 129 10.46 1.95 1.13
CA CYS A 129 10.67 0.72 1.87
C CYS A 129 12.11 0.71 2.38
N SER A 130 12.33 0.70 3.69
CA SER A 130 13.64 0.42 4.26
C SER A 130 13.78 -1.08 4.54
N ALA A 131 14.95 -1.64 4.23
CA ALA A 131 15.22 -3.05 4.48
C ALA A 131 15.15 -3.35 6.00
N GLY A 132 14.06 -4.01 6.42
CA GLY A 132 13.88 -4.53 7.78
C GLY A 132 13.81 -6.05 7.79
N GLU A 133 13.81 -6.65 8.98
CA GLU A 133 13.47 -8.07 9.19
C GLU A 133 11.98 -8.28 8.90
N GLY A 134 11.61 -8.26 7.63
CA GLY A 134 10.23 -8.31 7.19
C GLY A 134 9.60 -9.69 7.34
N GLU A 135 8.29 -9.74 7.43
CA GLU A 135 7.55 -11.00 7.48
C GLU A 135 7.20 -11.46 6.07
N SER A 136 7.63 -12.67 5.68
CA SER A 136 7.29 -13.25 4.39
C SER A 136 5.96 -14.00 4.43
N ARG A 137 5.08 -13.72 3.46
CA ARG A 137 3.81 -14.44 3.23
C ARG A 137 3.65 -14.78 1.76
N THR A 138 2.97 -15.88 1.47
CA THR A 138 2.59 -16.23 0.11
C THR A 138 1.14 -15.84 -0.13
N ILE A 139 0.88 -15.17 -1.27
CA ILE A 139 -0.47 -14.97 -1.79
C ILE A 139 -0.66 -15.78 -3.08
N THR A 140 -1.83 -16.39 -3.25
CA THR A 140 -2.19 -17.17 -4.44
C THR A 140 -3.46 -16.61 -5.06
N LYS A 141 -3.49 -16.42 -6.39
CA LYS A 141 -4.62 -15.84 -7.09
C LYS A 141 -5.78 -16.83 -7.12
N ASN A 142 -6.99 -16.37 -6.78
CA ASN A 142 -8.14 -17.25 -6.60
C ASN A 142 -8.66 -17.87 -7.91
N ASP A 143 -8.45 -17.19 -9.04
CA ASP A 143 -8.96 -17.62 -10.35
C ASP A 143 -7.93 -18.42 -11.16
N CYS A 144 -6.81 -18.80 -10.54
CA CYS A 144 -5.80 -19.65 -11.16
C CYS A 144 -6.13 -21.12 -10.91
N ASN A 145 -7.11 -21.63 -11.66
CA ASN A 145 -7.39 -23.05 -11.79
C ASN A 145 -6.80 -23.60 -13.09
#